data_AF-A0A133UXS7-F1
#
_entry.id   AF-A0A133UXS7-F1
#
_cell.length_a   1.000
_cell.length_b   1.000
_cell.length_c   1.000
_cell.angle_alpha   90.00
_cell.angle_beta   90.00
_cell.angle_gamma   90.00
#
_symmetry.space_group_name_H-M   'P 1'
#
loop_
_entity.id
_entity.type
_entity.pdbx_description
1 polymer ?
#
loop_
_entity_poly.entity_id
_entity_poly.type
_entity_poly.pdbx_seq_one_letter_code
_entity_poly.pdbx_strand_id
1 'polypeptide(L)'
;MITARTTITEAEIMIGGGTKPSELAEERKKYLEKKREKEFRRMERGAAERALERVLGSGLEGMMVEDLEKGLKDEGYSEGVVRAAVERLQGEDQVRVEEDTIRSKGAARAGGEAYPDDDIHDFFVEKVRKGAAVVKVDGKWRAVLAPENYEGPRNLIKKGKSFEAIADLYKEDGKFRAWVKDVVGK
;
A
#
# COMPACT_ATOMS: atom_id res chain seq x y z
N MET A 1 71.09 -6.35 53.56
CA MET A 1 70.59 -5.05 53.08
C MET A 1 69.85 -5.27 51.77
N ILE A 2 68.55 -5.06 51.84
CA ILE A 2 67.48 -4.87 50.85
C ILE A 2 67.87 -4.98 49.36
N THR A 3 67.30 -5.95 48.66
CA THR A 3 67.11 -5.92 47.20
C THR A 3 65.72 -6.45 46.82
N ALA A 4 64.91 -5.49 46.36
CA ALA A 4 63.72 -5.50 45.51
C ALA A 4 62.82 -6.76 45.42
N ARG A 5 61.64 -6.65 46.04
CA ARG A 5 60.38 -7.09 45.42
C ARG A 5 60.10 -6.18 44.21
N THR A 6 59.90 -6.75 43.03
CA THR A 6 59.20 -6.08 41.94
C THR A 6 58.08 -7.00 41.49
N THR A 7 56.88 -6.45 41.68
CA THR A 7 55.56 -6.94 41.34
C THR A 7 55.43 -7.26 39.86
N ILE A 8 54.81 -8.40 39.56
CA ILE A 8 54.16 -8.66 38.28
C ILE A 8 53.08 -7.60 38.14
N THR A 9 53.28 -6.64 37.25
CA THR A 9 52.24 -5.67 36.88
C THR A 9 51.21 -6.39 36.02
N GLU A 10 49.98 -6.38 36.52
CA GLU A 10 48.77 -6.75 35.79
C GLU A 10 48.66 -5.96 34.48
N ALA A 11 48.08 -6.60 33.46
CA ALA A 11 47.49 -5.97 32.29
C ALA A 11 48.44 -5.32 31.26
N GLU A 12 49.12 -6.15 30.47
CA GLU A 12 49.33 -5.82 29.06
C GLU A 12 48.51 -6.77 28.17
N ILE A 13 47.24 -6.37 28.04
CA ILE A 13 46.55 -6.26 26.76
C ILE A 13 46.47 -7.58 25.97
N MET A 14 45.43 -8.34 26.30
CA MET A 14 44.61 -8.95 25.26
C MET A 14 44.25 -7.85 24.26
N ILE A 15 44.70 -7.94 23.01
CA ILE A 15 44.01 -7.46 21.78
C ILE A 15 44.90 -7.88 20.61
N GLY A 16 44.38 -8.73 19.72
CA GLY A 16 45.11 -9.12 18.51
C GLY A 16 44.29 -9.85 17.46
N GLY A 17 42.96 -9.80 17.54
CA GLY A 17 42.05 -10.26 16.49
C GLY A 17 41.20 -9.10 15.98
N GLY A 18 41.83 -7.96 15.67
CA GLY A 18 41.12 -6.82 15.09
C GLY A 18 40.70 -7.15 13.66
N THR A 19 39.39 -7.20 13.41
CA THR A 19 38.80 -7.26 12.08
C THR A 19 39.49 -6.22 11.19
N LYS A 20 39.92 -6.63 9.99
CA LYS A 20 40.75 -5.74 9.15
C LYS A 20 39.94 -4.48 8.82
N PRO A 21 40.56 -3.28 8.73
CA PRO A 21 39.86 -2.05 8.38
C PRO A 21 39.03 -2.14 7.08
N SER A 22 39.43 -3.01 6.15
CA SER A 22 38.70 -3.32 4.91
C SER A 22 37.39 -4.10 5.15
N GLU A 23 37.40 -5.08 6.05
CA GLU A 23 36.24 -5.90 6.39
C GLU A 23 35.17 -5.06 7.12
N LEU A 24 35.60 -4.19 8.04
CA LEU A 24 34.71 -3.23 8.72
C LEU A 24 34.09 -2.22 7.73
N ALA A 25 34.84 -1.81 6.69
CA ALA A 25 34.33 -0.93 5.66
C ALA A 25 33.29 -1.61 4.76
N GLU A 26 33.50 -2.88 4.41
CA GLU A 26 32.54 -3.70 3.66
C GLU A 26 31.26 -3.96 4.44
N GLU A 27 31.36 -4.31 5.72
CA GLU A 27 30.20 -4.50 6.60
C GLU A 27 29.38 -3.20 6.73
N ARG A 28 30.07 -2.06 6.91
CA ARG A 28 29.41 -0.74 6.97
C ARG A 28 28.72 -0.39 5.65
N LYS A 29 29.35 -0.67 4.50
CA LYS A 29 28.75 -0.45 3.18
C LYS A 29 27.48 -1.30 3.01
N LYS A 30 27.55 -2.58 3.34
CA LYS A 30 26.41 -3.52 3.28
C LYS A 30 25.27 -3.09 4.20
N TYR A 31 25.58 -2.61 5.41
CA TYR A 31 24.59 -2.09 6.34
C TYR A 31 23.89 -0.83 5.78
N LEU A 32 24.65 0.12 5.25
CA LEU A 32 24.10 1.34 4.66
C LEU A 32 23.25 1.05 3.43
N GLU A 33 23.67 0.12 2.58
CA GLU A 33 22.90 -0.33 1.42
C GLU A 33 21.56 -0.96 1.84
N LYS A 34 21.59 -1.89 2.80
CA LYS A 34 20.37 -2.49 3.36
C LYS A 34 19.45 -1.45 4.00
N LYS A 35 20.01 -0.43 4.66
CA LYS A 35 19.23 0.68 5.23
C LYS A 35 18.58 1.52 4.13
N ARG A 36 19.33 1.86 3.07
CA ARG A 36 18.81 2.60 1.91
C ARG A 36 17.70 1.83 1.20
N GLU A 37 17.88 0.53 0.99
CA GLU A 37 16.86 -0.31 0.37
C GLU A 37 15.56 -0.36 1.21
N LYS A 38 15.69 -0.51 2.53
CA LYS A 38 14.53 -0.48 3.44
C LYS A 38 13.80 0.85 3.39
N GLU A 39 14.52 1.97 3.43
CA GLU A 39 13.92 3.30 3.33
C GLU A 39 13.26 3.49 1.96
N PHE A 40 13.90 3.07 0.87
CA PHE A 40 13.31 3.12 -0.46
C PHE A 40 11.98 2.36 -0.52
N ARG A 41 11.94 1.10 -0.06
CA ARG A 41 10.70 0.29 -0.02
C ARG A 41 9.62 0.91 0.86
N ARG A 42 10.00 1.59 1.94
CA ARG A 42 9.04 2.31 2.80
C ARG A 42 8.42 3.48 2.04
N MET A 43 9.24 4.28 1.36
CA MET A 43 8.79 5.41 0.56
C MET A 43 7.97 4.97 -0.65
N GLU A 44 8.38 3.90 -1.35
CA GLU A 44 7.64 3.26 -2.44
C GLU A 44 6.23 2.87 -2.00
N ARG A 45 6.08 2.16 -0.88
CA ARG A 45 4.76 1.78 -0.36
C ARG A 45 3.90 2.97 0.03
N GLY A 46 4.50 3.98 0.65
CA GLY A 46 3.80 5.22 0.99
C GLY A 46 3.31 5.97 -0.24
N ALA A 47 4.16 6.09 -1.25
CA ALA A 47 3.82 6.69 -2.54
C ALA A 47 2.73 5.88 -3.26
N ALA A 48 2.80 4.54 -3.24
CA ALA A 48 1.78 3.69 -3.85
C ALA A 48 0.41 3.83 -3.17
N GLU A 49 0.37 3.90 -1.83
CA GLU A 49 -0.87 4.15 -1.10
C GLU A 49 -1.46 5.51 -1.50
N ARG A 50 -0.63 6.58 -1.51
CA ARG A 50 -1.06 7.93 -1.92
C ARG A 50 -1.52 7.98 -3.37
N ALA A 51 -0.81 7.31 -4.26
CA ALA A 51 -1.14 7.26 -5.67
C ALA A 51 -2.51 6.61 -5.88
N LEU A 52 -2.73 5.44 -5.27
CA LEU A 52 -4.02 4.75 -5.34
C LEU A 52 -5.15 5.58 -4.73
N GLU A 53 -4.89 6.29 -3.63
CA GLU A 53 -5.87 7.21 -3.04
C GLU A 53 -6.29 8.33 -4.01
N ARG A 54 -5.35 8.91 -4.77
CA ARG A 54 -5.63 9.96 -5.76
C ARG A 54 -6.40 9.39 -6.95
N VAL A 55 -5.97 8.25 -7.49
CA VAL A 55 -6.64 7.58 -8.63
C VAL A 55 -8.08 7.19 -8.27
N LEU A 56 -8.32 6.64 -7.08
CA LEU A 56 -9.69 6.34 -6.64
C LEU A 56 -10.52 7.62 -6.45
N GLY A 57 -9.90 8.72 -6.02
CA GLY A 57 -10.59 10.01 -5.90
C GLY A 57 -11.02 10.62 -7.23
N SER A 58 -10.46 10.16 -8.36
CA SER A 58 -10.90 10.56 -9.71
C SER A 58 -12.05 9.72 -10.27
N GLY A 59 -12.48 8.66 -9.56
CA GLY A 59 -13.60 7.81 -9.98
C GLY A 59 -13.43 7.20 -11.36
N LEU A 60 -14.51 7.19 -12.15
CA LEU A 60 -14.58 6.58 -13.49
C LEU A 60 -13.65 7.24 -14.51
N GLU A 61 -13.49 8.56 -14.44
CA GLU A 61 -12.73 9.30 -15.46
C GLU A 61 -11.24 8.96 -15.41
N GLY A 62 -10.72 8.71 -14.21
CA GLY A 62 -9.29 8.59 -13.95
C GLY A 62 -8.62 9.96 -13.89
N MET A 63 -7.29 9.97 -13.90
CA MET A 63 -6.51 11.20 -13.89
C MET A 63 -5.30 11.10 -14.81
N MET A 64 -4.73 12.23 -15.22
CA MET A 64 -3.51 12.23 -16.01
C MET A 64 -2.33 11.69 -15.18
N VAL A 65 -1.50 10.85 -15.81
CA VAL A 65 -0.29 10.31 -15.18
C VAL A 65 0.64 11.43 -14.74
N GLU A 66 0.80 12.46 -15.57
CA GLU A 66 1.64 13.62 -15.25
C GLU A 66 1.17 14.35 -13.98
N ASP A 67 -0.14 14.56 -13.82
CA ASP A 67 -0.72 15.21 -12.63
C ASP A 67 -0.54 14.36 -11.38
N LEU A 68 -0.68 13.04 -11.51
CA LEU A 68 -0.40 12.11 -10.42
C LEU A 68 1.07 12.19 -10.00
N GLU A 69 1.99 12.10 -10.95
CA GLU A 69 3.42 12.15 -10.67
C GLU A 69 3.84 13.47 -10.05
N LYS A 70 3.38 14.59 -10.61
CA LYS A 70 3.64 15.93 -10.08
C LYS A 70 3.13 16.04 -8.65
N GLY A 71 1.90 15.61 -8.40
CA GLY A 71 1.31 15.62 -7.07
C GLY A 71 2.11 14.83 -6.03
N LEU A 72 2.68 13.68 -6.39
CA LEU A 72 3.54 12.90 -5.50
C LEU A 72 4.93 13.53 -5.33
N LYS A 73 5.50 14.11 -6.39
CA LYS A 73 6.77 14.85 -6.32
C LYS A 73 6.65 16.06 -5.39
N ASP A 74 5.53 16.79 -5.47
CA ASP A 74 5.21 17.92 -4.59
C ASP A 74 5.04 17.50 -3.12
N GLU A 75 4.61 16.26 -2.85
CA GLU A 75 4.59 15.65 -1.51
C GLU A 75 5.98 15.21 -1.01
N GLY A 76 7.03 15.39 -1.82
CA GLY A 76 8.42 15.10 -1.47
C GLY A 76 8.92 13.71 -1.87
N TYR A 77 8.16 12.96 -2.69
CA TYR A 77 8.64 11.69 -3.24
C TYR A 77 9.60 11.92 -4.41
N SER A 78 10.75 11.23 -4.39
CA SER A 78 11.68 11.27 -5.52
C SER A 78 11.09 10.60 -6.77
N GLU A 79 11.52 11.00 -7.96
CA GLU A 79 11.08 10.43 -9.24
C GLU A 79 11.18 8.90 -9.29
N GLY A 80 12.30 8.33 -8.83
CA GLY A 80 12.47 6.87 -8.79
C GLY A 80 11.49 6.15 -7.86
N VAL A 81 11.06 6.81 -6.77
CA VAL A 81 10.04 6.28 -5.85
C VAL A 81 8.65 6.37 -6.46
N VAL A 82 8.33 7.49 -7.12
CA VAL A 82 7.05 7.68 -7.80
C VAL A 82 6.86 6.64 -8.90
N ARG A 83 7.86 6.47 -9.76
CA ARG A 83 7.83 5.46 -10.82
C ARG A 83 7.65 4.05 -10.26
N ALA A 84 8.46 3.67 -9.26
CA ALA A 84 8.35 2.36 -8.64
C ALA A 84 6.98 2.13 -7.98
N ALA A 85 6.35 3.18 -7.44
CA ALA A 85 5.01 3.10 -6.87
C ALA A 85 3.92 2.86 -7.92
N VAL A 86 3.98 3.54 -9.07
CA VAL A 86 3.05 3.32 -10.19
C VAL A 86 3.24 1.91 -10.77
N GLU A 87 4.48 1.51 -11.03
CA GLU A 87 4.83 0.16 -11.51
C GLU A 87 4.31 -0.93 -10.55
N ARG A 88 4.45 -0.70 -9.23
CA ARG A 88 3.89 -1.60 -8.22
C ARG A 88 2.38 -1.73 -8.34
N LEU A 89 1.65 -0.62 -8.42
CA LEU A 89 0.19 -0.65 -8.50
C LEU A 89 -0.31 -1.34 -9.78
N GLN A 90 0.39 -1.16 -10.90
CA GLN A 90 0.09 -1.89 -12.14
C GLN A 90 0.39 -3.40 -11.98
N GLY A 91 1.52 -3.75 -11.37
CA GLY A 91 1.90 -5.14 -11.10
C GLY A 91 0.98 -5.85 -10.11
N GLU A 92 0.36 -5.12 -9.19
CA GLU A 92 -0.67 -5.60 -8.25
C GLU A 92 -2.10 -5.55 -8.84
N ASP A 93 -2.24 -5.21 -10.13
CA ASP A 93 -3.51 -5.06 -10.83
C ASP A 93 -4.49 -4.15 -10.08
N GLN A 94 -4.01 -3.06 -9.46
CA GLN A 94 -4.84 -2.07 -8.78
C GLN A 94 -5.24 -0.92 -9.71
N VAL A 95 -4.38 -0.62 -10.70
CA VAL A 95 -4.55 0.48 -11.64
C VAL A 95 -4.22 0.05 -13.06
N ARG A 96 -4.79 0.75 -14.04
CA ARG A 96 -4.48 0.62 -15.46
C ARG A 96 -4.08 1.98 -16.00
N VAL A 97 -3.09 1.99 -16.89
CA VAL A 97 -2.66 3.19 -17.60
C VAL A 97 -2.98 2.99 -19.07
N GLU A 98 -3.78 3.88 -19.62
CA GLU A 98 -4.22 3.89 -21.02
C GLU A 98 -3.88 5.25 -21.60
N GLU A 99 -3.03 5.26 -22.63
CA GLU A 99 -2.41 6.48 -23.15
C GLU A 99 -1.71 7.24 -22.00
N ASP A 100 -2.22 8.41 -21.64
CA ASP A 100 -1.69 9.25 -20.55
C ASP A 100 -2.63 9.31 -19.33
N THR A 101 -3.69 8.49 -19.31
CA THR A 101 -4.66 8.45 -18.21
C THR A 101 -4.47 7.20 -17.36
N ILE A 102 -4.42 7.39 -16.04
CA ILE A 102 -4.42 6.31 -15.06
C ILE A 102 -5.80 6.18 -14.40
N ARG A 103 -6.32 4.96 -14.38
CA ARG A 103 -7.62 4.58 -13.79
C ARG A 103 -7.44 3.48 -12.75
N SER A 104 -8.36 3.41 -11.80
CA SER A 104 -8.50 2.21 -10.97
C SER A 104 -8.88 1.03 -11.85
N LYS A 105 -8.55 -0.19 -11.42
CA LYS A 105 -8.98 -1.40 -12.13
C LYS A 105 -10.49 -1.44 -12.39
N GLY A 106 -11.30 -1.05 -11.39
CA GLY A 106 -12.74 -0.98 -11.52
C GLY A 106 -13.19 0.08 -12.51
N ALA A 107 -12.60 1.28 -12.48
CA ALA A 107 -12.93 2.34 -13.43
C ALA A 107 -12.59 1.95 -14.88
N ALA A 108 -11.43 1.34 -15.11
CA ALA A 108 -11.03 0.84 -16.42
C ALA A 108 -11.98 -0.26 -16.95
N ARG A 109 -12.51 -1.11 -16.05
CA ARG A 109 -13.49 -2.16 -16.41
C ARG A 109 -14.89 -1.61 -16.64
N ALA A 110 -15.34 -0.67 -15.80
CA ALA A 110 -16.65 -0.03 -15.93
C ALA A 110 -16.80 0.76 -17.24
N GLY A 111 -15.71 1.33 -17.75
CA GLY A 111 -15.68 1.96 -19.07
C GLY A 111 -15.73 0.98 -20.25
N GLY A 112 -15.62 -0.33 -20.01
CA GLY A 112 -15.64 -1.37 -21.03
C GLY A 112 -16.90 -2.25 -21.00
N GLU A 113 -17.12 -3.03 -22.07
CA GLU A 113 -18.26 -3.96 -22.23
C GLU A 113 -18.26 -5.15 -21.25
N ALA A 114 -17.36 -5.18 -20.27
CA ALA A 114 -17.15 -6.34 -19.39
C ALA A 114 -18.33 -6.59 -18.44
N TYR A 115 -19.08 -5.54 -18.07
CA TYR A 115 -20.23 -5.63 -17.18
C TYR A 115 -21.33 -4.64 -17.61
N PRO A 116 -22.06 -4.94 -18.70
CA PRO A 116 -23.11 -4.05 -19.22
C PRO A 116 -24.32 -3.91 -18.28
N ASP A 117 -24.46 -4.81 -17.30
CA ASP A 117 -25.59 -4.90 -16.39
C ASP A 117 -25.21 -4.72 -14.91
N ASP A 118 -23.93 -4.48 -14.56
CA ASP A 118 -23.55 -4.37 -13.16
C ASP A 118 -23.77 -2.94 -12.64
N ASP A 119 -24.58 -2.85 -11.59
CA ASP A 119 -24.86 -1.60 -10.91
C ASP A 119 -23.64 -1.13 -10.09
N ILE A 120 -23.30 0.13 -10.29
CA ILE A 120 -22.35 0.85 -9.45
C ILE A 120 -23.11 1.34 -8.21
N HIS A 121 -22.57 1.02 -7.03
CA HIS A 121 -23.18 1.37 -5.75
C HIS A 121 -22.23 2.17 -4.86
N ASP A 122 -22.80 3.07 -4.07
CA ASP A 122 -22.11 3.80 -3.00
C ASP A 122 -22.07 2.94 -1.73
N PHE A 123 -20.88 2.64 -1.23
CA PHE A 123 -20.68 1.92 0.02
C PHE A 123 -20.15 2.84 1.11
N PHE A 124 -20.77 2.80 2.29
CA PHE A 124 -20.25 3.40 3.51
C PHE A 124 -20.02 2.32 4.58
N VAL A 125 -18.79 2.21 5.09
CA VAL A 125 -18.41 1.21 6.09
C VAL A 125 -18.83 1.65 7.48
N GLU A 126 -19.99 1.21 7.95
CA GLU A 126 -20.52 1.56 9.27
C GLU A 126 -19.73 0.91 10.42
N LYS A 127 -19.35 -0.36 10.25
CA LYS A 127 -18.63 -1.13 11.29
C LYS A 127 -17.85 -2.30 10.68
N VAL A 128 -16.63 -2.51 11.15
CA VAL A 128 -15.85 -3.72 10.85
C VAL A 128 -15.86 -4.63 12.08
N ARG A 129 -16.21 -5.90 11.90
CA ARG A 129 -16.19 -6.96 12.92
C ARG A 129 -15.23 -8.06 12.49
N LYS A 130 -14.93 -9.00 13.39
CA LYS A 130 -14.15 -10.20 13.03
C LYS A 130 -14.87 -10.94 11.90
N GLY A 131 -14.25 -10.98 10.72
CA GLY A 131 -14.72 -11.73 9.56
C GLY A 131 -15.80 -11.07 8.70
N ALA A 132 -16.20 -9.81 8.94
CA ALA A 132 -17.12 -9.09 8.04
C ALA A 132 -17.16 -7.58 8.30
N ALA A 133 -17.50 -6.81 7.28
CA ALA A 133 -17.91 -5.41 7.38
C ALA A 133 -19.44 -5.30 7.29
N VAL A 134 -20.02 -4.39 8.07
CA VAL A 134 -21.40 -3.92 7.89
C VAL A 134 -21.30 -2.61 7.12
N VAL A 135 -21.93 -2.59 5.95
CA VAL A 135 -21.89 -1.48 5.01
C VAL A 135 -23.29 -0.94 4.77
N LYS A 136 -23.39 0.37 4.56
CA LYS A 136 -24.59 1.03 4.06
C LYS A 136 -24.42 1.23 2.56
N VAL A 137 -25.38 0.73 1.79
CA VAL A 137 -25.39 0.77 0.32
C VAL A 137 -26.38 1.84 -0.14
N ASP A 138 -25.92 2.75 -1.00
CA ASP A 138 -26.67 3.88 -1.58
C ASP A 138 -27.38 4.75 -0.54
N GLY A 139 -26.84 4.79 0.68
CA GLY A 139 -27.46 5.46 1.82
C GLY A 139 -28.80 4.85 2.27
N LYS A 140 -29.25 3.73 1.69
CA LYS A 140 -30.59 3.15 1.90
C LYS A 140 -30.52 1.82 2.63
N TRP A 141 -29.72 0.88 2.15
CA TRP A 141 -29.73 -0.51 2.59
C TRP A 141 -28.54 -0.82 3.47
N ARG A 142 -28.69 -1.75 4.41
CA ARG A 142 -27.58 -2.26 5.22
C ARG A 142 -27.24 -3.67 4.77
N ALA A 143 -26.01 -3.89 4.32
CA ALA A 143 -25.52 -5.18 3.85
C ALA A 143 -24.35 -5.69 4.73
N VAL A 144 -24.16 -7.00 4.72
CA VAL A 144 -22.95 -7.64 5.25
C VAL A 144 -22.01 -7.94 4.09
N LEU A 145 -20.80 -7.40 4.18
CA LEU A 145 -19.71 -7.65 3.24
C LEU A 145 -18.68 -8.59 3.88
N ALA A 146 -18.63 -9.82 3.39
CA ALA A 146 -17.63 -10.79 3.79
C ALA A 146 -16.28 -10.49 3.11
N PRO A 147 -15.13 -10.80 3.72
CA PRO A 147 -13.81 -10.58 3.12
C PRO A 147 -13.62 -11.31 1.79
N GLU A 148 -14.23 -12.48 1.66
CA GLU A 148 -14.25 -13.31 0.44
C GLU A 148 -15.10 -12.71 -0.69
N ASN A 149 -16.00 -11.78 -0.36
CA ASN A 149 -16.86 -11.07 -1.31
C ASN A 149 -16.35 -9.65 -1.61
N TYR A 150 -15.06 -9.37 -1.36
CA TYR A 150 -14.48 -8.05 -1.56
C TYR A 150 -13.21 -8.13 -2.39
N GLU A 151 -13.32 -7.73 -3.65
CA GLU A 151 -12.21 -7.55 -4.58
C GLU A 151 -11.87 -6.05 -4.67
N GLY A 152 -11.02 -5.59 -3.76
CA GLY A 152 -10.58 -4.21 -3.76
C GLY A 152 -9.48 -3.88 -2.76
N PRO A 153 -9.06 -2.60 -2.72
CA PRO A 153 -8.02 -2.13 -1.82
C PRO A 153 -8.43 -2.28 -0.34
N ARG A 154 -7.66 -3.08 0.41
CA ARG A 154 -7.95 -3.39 1.84
C ARG A 154 -8.02 -2.15 2.74
N ASN A 155 -7.39 -1.05 2.35
CA ASN A 155 -7.42 0.20 3.10
C ASN A 155 -8.81 0.87 3.11
N LEU A 156 -9.71 0.53 2.19
CA LEU A 156 -11.08 1.05 2.11
C LEU A 156 -12.04 0.34 3.08
N ILE A 157 -11.75 -0.90 3.46
CA ILE A 157 -12.53 -1.66 4.46
C ILE A 157 -12.13 -1.22 5.87
N LYS A 158 -12.36 0.05 6.19
CA LYS A 158 -12.17 0.65 7.51
C LYS A 158 -13.42 1.41 7.90
N LYS A 159 -13.79 1.36 9.18
CA LYS A 159 -14.96 2.08 9.71
C LYS A 159 -14.89 3.57 9.33
N GLY A 160 -16.00 4.09 8.82
CA GLY A 160 -16.16 5.49 8.44
C GLY A 160 -15.63 5.85 7.05
N LYS A 161 -15.12 4.88 6.29
CA LYS A 161 -14.73 5.09 4.88
C LYS A 161 -15.94 4.90 3.96
N SER A 162 -15.91 5.62 2.86
CA SER A 162 -16.80 5.42 1.72
C SER A 162 -16.01 5.00 0.50
N PHE A 163 -16.65 4.28 -0.41
CA PHE A 163 -16.12 3.98 -1.74
C PHE A 163 -17.27 3.64 -2.69
N GLU A 164 -17.02 3.80 -3.98
CA GLU A 164 -17.91 3.46 -5.08
C GLU A 164 -17.40 2.17 -5.74
N ALA A 165 -18.28 1.21 -5.97
CA ALA A 165 -17.90 -0.10 -6.47
C ALA A 165 -18.97 -0.76 -7.33
N ILE A 166 -18.49 -1.59 -8.27
CA ILE A 166 -19.31 -2.53 -9.02
C ILE A 166 -19.66 -3.67 -8.08
N ALA A 167 -20.95 -3.90 -7.82
CA ALA A 167 -21.34 -4.89 -6.84
C ALA A 167 -22.70 -5.55 -7.09
N ASP A 168 -22.77 -6.84 -6.79
CA ASP A 168 -24.04 -7.56 -6.72
C ASP A 168 -24.61 -7.50 -5.31
N LEU A 169 -25.88 -7.13 -5.21
CA LEU A 169 -26.64 -7.15 -3.96
C LEU A 169 -27.59 -8.34 -3.92
N TYR A 170 -27.51 -9.14 -2.87
CA TYR A 170 -28.30 -10.36 -2.78
C TYR A 170 -28.76 -10.68 -1.35
N LYS A 171 -29.73 -11.60 -1.23
CA LYS A 171 -30.22 -12.09 0.05
C LYS A 171 -29.80 -13.54 0.25
N GLU A 172 -29.21 -13.82 1.39
CA GLU A 172 -28.83 -15.17 1.81
C GLU A 172 -29.15 -15.33 3.30
N ASP A 173 -29.84 -16.41 3.66
CA ASP A 173 -30.29 -16.69 5.04
C ASP A 173 -31.05 -15.52 5.71
N GLY A 174 -31.87 -14.81 4.93
CA GLY A 174 -32.62 -13.63 5.39
C GLY A 174 -31.76 -12.39 5.67
N LYS A 175 -30.46 -12.43 5.36
CA LYS A 175 -29.54 -11.29 5.48
C LYS A 175 -29.23 -10.70 4.11
N PHE A 176 -29.19 -9.38 4.05
CA PHE A 176 -28.74 -8.66 2.87
C PHE A 176 -27.21 -8.67 2.81
N ARG A 177 -26.65 -9.09 1.68
CA ARG A 177 -25.22 -9.23 1.45
C ARG A 177 -24.83 -8.46 0.19
N ALA A 178 -23.55 -8.08 0.15
CA ALA A 178 -22.94 -7.45 -1.00
C ALA A 178 -21.75 -8.28 -1.46
N TRP A 179 -21.57 -8.36 -2.77
CA TRP A 179 -20.35 -8.83 -3.41
C TRP A 179 -19.77 -7.73 -4.26
N VAL A 180 -18.65 -7.16 -3.80
CA VAL A 180 -17.90 -6.13 -4.51
C VAL A 180 -16.91 -6.81 -5.46
N LYS A 181 -17.14 -6.64 -6.76
CA LYS A 181 -16.30 -7.19 -7.84
C LYS A 181 -15.10 -6.31 -8.12
N ASP A 182 -15.30 -4.99 -8.12
CA ASP A 182 -14.21 -4.03 -8.27
C ASP A 182 -14.58 -2.68 -7.63
N VAL A 183 -13.57 -1.97 -7.14
CA VAL A 183 -13.72 -0.59 -6.68
C VAL A 183 -13.43 0.38 -7.81
N VAL A 184 -14.35 1.31 -8.03
CA VAL A 184 -14.29 2.33 -9.06
C VAL A 184 -13.68 3.62 -8.50
N GLY A 185 -14.21 4.09 -7.37
CA GLY A 185 -13.83 5.39 -6.80
C GLY A 185 -13.99 5.48 -5.28
N LYS A 186 -13.69 6.64 -4.70
CA LYS A 186 -13.89 6.92 -3.26
C LYS A 186 -14.12 8.38 -2.90
#